data_AF-A0A2K2DQ55-F1
#
_entry.id   AF-A0A2K2DQ55-F1
#
_cell.length_a   1.000
_cell.length_b   1.000
_cell.length_c   1.000
_cell.angle_alpha   90.00
_cell.angle_beta   90.00
_cell.angle_gamma   90.00
#
_symmetry.space_group_name_H-M   'P 1'
#
loop_
_entity.id
_entity.type
_entity.pdbx_description
1 polymer ?
#
loop_
_entity_poly.entity_id
_entity_poly.type
_entity_poly.pdbx_seq_one_letter_code
_entity_poly.pdbx_strand_id
1 'polypeptide(L)'
;MDLLLALGCLTGFLALLAPTFPFFLFGSTFHSASPYAYVFTFVSSGLWLIYNSLDGGVPYLLSFGGVLLGIFYVFLFLYLSDAHDRRRTYLLFYVLGGTLFFFASVFVYIFTSESIYGHLCSAVSIVTALFPFWNMWTVIQTRSMATMPAPIIPALSH
;
A
#
# COMPACT_ATOMS: atom_id res chain seq x y z
N MET A 1 4.53 -13.04 22.38
CA MET A 1 3.68 -12.67 21.22
C MET A 1 3.93 -11.23 20.79
N ASP A 2 4.20 -10.32 21.74
CA ASP A 2 4.38 -8.88 21.51
C ASP A 2 5.62 -8.50 20.69
N LEU A 3 6.72 -9.25 20.81
CA LEU A 3 7.94 -9.01 20.02
C LEU A 3 7.70 -9.22 18.52
N LEU A 4 6.93 -10.24 18.15
CA LEU A 4 6.64 -10.58 16.76
C LEU A 4 5.67 -9.57 16.15
N LEU A 5 4.73 -9.08 16.95
CA LEU A 5 3.81 -8.00 16.57
C LEU A 5 4.55 -6.67 16.41
N ALA A 6 5.49 -6.34 17.29
CA ALA A 6 6.33 -5.14 17.20
C ALA A 6 7.25 -5.18 15.98
N LEU A 7 7.89 -6.32 15.69
CA LEU A 7 8.71 -6.52 14.49
C LEU A 7 7.87 -6.44 13.21
N GLY A 8 6.67 -7.02 13.20
CA GLY A 8 5.71 -6.91 12.10
C GLY A 8 5.28 -5.46 11.85
N CYS A 9 5.01 -4.70 12.91
CA CYS A 9 4.65 -3.28 12.79
C CYS A 9 5.83 -2.44 12.30
N LEU A 10 7.05 -2.69 12.80
CA LEU A 10 8.26 -2.00 12.37
C LEU A 10 8.55 -2.24 10.89
N THR A 11 8.52 -3.50 10.46
CA THR A 11 8.72 -3.88 9.05
C THR A 11 7.63 -3.32 8.15
N GLY A 12 6.36 -3.33 8.59
CA GLY A 12 5.26 -2.68 7.89
C GLY A 12 5.46 -1.17 7.72
N PHE A 13 5.91 -0.49 8.78
CA PHE A 13 6.22 0.94 8.74
C PHE A 13 7.40 1.27 7.81
N LEU A 14 8.44 0.45 7.82
CA LEU A 14 9.58 0.59 6.90
C LEU A 14 9.17 0.34 5.44
N ALA A 15 8.32 -0.66 5.19
CA ALA A 15 7.78 -0.93 3.86
C ALA A 15 6.90 0.21 3.34
N LEU A 16 6.14 0.86 4.22
CA LEU A 16 5.34 2.05 3.93
C LEU A 16 6.21 3.27 3.54
N LEU A 17 7.42 3.37 4.09
CA LEU A 17 8.39 4.43 3.77
C LEU A 17 9.31 4.09 2.57
N ALA A 18 9.42 2.83 2.17
CA ALA A 18 10.23 2.42 1.03
C ALA A 18 9.92 3.19 -0.28
N PRO A 19 8.64 3.45 -0.66
CA PRO A 19 8.34 4.23 -1.85
C PRO A 19 8.77 5.71 -1.78
N THR A 20 9.02 6.26 -0.59
CA THR A 20 9.52 7.64 -0.41
C THR A 20 11.02 7.81 -0.58
N PHE A 21 11.80 6.77 -0.29
CA PHE A 21 13.26 6.87 -0.34
C PHE A 21 13.78 7.33 -1.70
N PRO A 22 13.30 6.80 -2.84
CA PRO A 22 13.74 7.27 -4.15
C PRO A 22 13.30 8.71 -4.44
N PHE A 23 12.14 9.13 -3.92
CA PHE A 23 11.57 10.46 -4.15
C PHE A 23 12.42 11.56 -3.50
N PHE A 24 12.81 11.39 -2.24
CA PHE A 24 13.63 12.37 -1.52
C PHE A 24 15.10 12.35 -1.92
N LEU A 25 15.63 11.19 -2.36
CA LEU A 25 17.05 11.06 -2.70
C LEU A 25 17.38 11.46 -4.15
N PHE A 26 16.49 11.18 -5.11
CA PHE A 26 16.84 11.32 -6.54
C PHE A 26 16.21 12.50 -7.27
N GLY A 27 15.28 13.23 -6.64
CA GLY A 27 14.76 14.48 -7.18
C GLY A 27 13.95 14.33 -8.47
N SER A 28 12.67 14.72 -8.38
CA SER A 28 11.86 15.27 -9.48
C SER A 28 11.40 14.42 -10.67
N THR A 29 11.88 13.20 -10.95
CA THR A 29 11.33 12.44 -12.09
C THR A 29 10.39 11.30 -11.67
N PHE A 30 9.09 11.62 -11.59
CA PHE A 30 7.97 10.68 -11.48
C PHE A 30 7.71 9.84 -12.74
N HIS A 31 8.58 9.94 -13.76
CA HIS A 31 8.32 9.39 -15.11
C HIS A 31 8.16 7.87 -15.20
N SER A 32 8.46 7.11 -14.14
CA SER A 32 8.30 5.65 -14.13
C SER A 32 7.50 5.10 -12.94
N ALA A 33 7.07 5.95 -12.01
CA ALA A 33 6.34 5.47 -10.84
C ALA A 33 4.86 5.27 -11.20
N SER A 34 4.35 4.05 -10.99
CA SER A 34 2.95 3.76 -11.26
C SER A 34 2.06 4.17 -10.07
N PRO A 35 0.90 4.80 -10.29
CA PRO A 35 0.00 5.22 -9.22
C PRO A 35 -0.65 4.04 -8.48
N TYR A 36 -0.68 2.86 -9.11
CA TYR A 36 -1.37 1.68 -8.61
C TYR A 36 -0.84 1.27 -7.23
N ALA A 37 0.47 1.20 -7.04
CA ALA A 37 1.06 0.77 -5.77
C ALA A 37 0.60 1.64 -4.59
N TYR A 38 0.49 2.96 -4.79
CA TYR A 38 0.03 3.90 -3.76
C TYR A 38 -1.45 3.73 -3.46
N VAL A 39 -2.29 3.61 -4.49
CA VAL A 39 -3.74 3.41 -4.34
C VAL A 39 -4.04 2.06 -3.69
N PHE A 40 -3.34 0.99 -4.07
CA PHE A 40 -3.51 -0.34 -3.47
C PHE A 40 -3.03 -0.40 -2.03
N THR A 41 -1.93 0.30 -1.70
CA THR A 41 -1.49 0.46 -0.31
C THR A 41 -2.56 1.16 0.51
N PHE A 42 -3.13 2.26 0.01
CA PHE A 42 -4.23 2.98 0.67
C PHE A 42 -5.45 2.06 0.89
N VAL A 43 -5.87 1.32 -0.13
CA VAL A 43 -7.02 0.39 -0.03
C VAL A 43 -6.74 -0.73 0.97
N SER A 44 -5.55 -1.34 0.93
CA SER A 44 -5.16 -2.42 1.84
C SER A 44 -5.10 -1.95 3.28
N SER A 45 -4.39 -0.84 3.56
CA SER A 45 -4.33 -0.23 4.90
C SER A 45 -5.71 0.20 5.38
N GLY A 46 -6.57 0.66 4.48
CA GLY A 46 -7.95 1.01 4.75
C GLY A 46 -8.83 -0.13 5.23
N LEU A 47 -8.78 -1.26 4.51
CA LEU A 47 -9.48 -2.47 4.92
C LEU A 47 -8.98 -2.95 6.28
N TRP A 48 -7.67 -3.03 6.45
CA TRP A 48 -7.08 -3.39 7.74
C TRP A 48 -7.43 -2.42 8.86
N LEU A 49 -7.59 -1.13 8.57
CA LEU A 49 -8.04 -0.14 9.56
C LEU A 49 -9.46 -0.46 10.05
N ILE A 50 -10.37 -0.77 9.13
CA ILE A 50 -11.74 -1.15 9.48
C ILE A 50 -11.74 -2.48 10.25
N TYR A 51 -10.97 -3.48 9.82
CA TYR A 51 -10.85 -4.75 10.54
C TYR A 51 -10.35 -4.55 11.97
N ASN A 52 -9.24 -3.83 12.12
CA ASN A 52 -8.60 -3.56 13.40
C ASN A 52 -9.40 -2.57 14.26
N SER A 53 -10.41 -1.89 13.71
CA SER A 53 -11.29 -1.01 14.48
C SER A 53 -12.23 -1.76 15.43
N LEU A 54 -12.43 -3.06 15.19
CA LEU A 54 -13.27 -3.92 16.02
C LEU A 54 -12.56 -4.28 17.35
N ASP A 55 -11.26 -4.58 17.31
CA ASP A 55 -10.46 -4.97 18.48
C ASP A 55 -9.63 -3.84 19.09
N GLY A 56 -9.29 -2.81 18.31
CA GLY A 56 -8.38 -1.73 18.70
C GLY A 56 -6.91 -2.17 18.86
N GLY A 57 -6.04 -1.25 19.26
CA GLY A 57 -4.64 -1.54 19.61
C GLY A 57 -3.58 -1.10 18.58
N VAL A 58 -2.37 -1.64 18.70
CA VAL A 58 -1.21 -1.25 17.87
C VAL A 58 -1.43 -1.49 16.37
N PRO A 59 -2.05 -2.60 15.92
CA PRO A 59 -2.35 -2.81 14.50
C PRO A 59 -3.27 -1.74 13.92
N TYR A 60 -4.23 -1.23 14.70
CA TYR A 60 -5.10 -0.13 14.29
C TYR A 60 -4.31 1.15 14.00
N LEU A 61 -3.38 1.53 14.89
CA LEU A 61 -2.53 2.71 14.69
C LEU A 61 -1.63 2.57 13.44
N LEU A 62 -1.11 1.38 13.19
CA LEU A 62 -0.31 1.10 11.99
C LEU A 62 -1.15 1.24 10.71
N SER A 63 -2.35 0.65 10.70
CA SER A 63 -3.27 0.78 9.57
C SER A 63 -3.70 2.22 9.35
N PHE A 64 -3.93 2.99 10.42
CA PHE A 64 -4.29 4.40 10.35
C PHE A 64 -3.15 5.24 9.75
N GLY A 65 -1.91 5.01 10.21
CA GLY A 65 -0.72 5.61 9.63
C GLY A 65 -0.53 5.25 8.16
N GLY A 66 -0.78 3.99 7.80
CA GLY A 66 -0.73 3.52 6.41
C GLY A 66 -1.76 4.21 5.51
N VAL A 67 -2.98 4.43 5.99
CA VAL A 67 -4.01 5.19 5.27
C VAL A 67 -3.58 6.64 5.07
N LEU A 68 -3.11 7.32 6.12
CA LEU A 68 -2.64 8.71 6.02
C LEU A 68 -1.47 8.86 5.04
N LEU A 69 -0.51 7.94 5.10
CA LEU A 69 0.64 7.95 4.22
C LEU A 69 0.24 7.64 2.76
N GLY A 70 -0.68 6.69 2.56
CA GLY A 70 -1.26 6.41 1.25
C GLY A 70 -1.97 7.63 0.65
N ILE A 71 -2.75 8.35 1.44
CA ILE A 71 -3.38 9.62 1.04
C ILE A 71 -2.30 10.64 0.64
N PHE A 72 -1.29 10.83 1.49
CA PHE A 72 -0.19 11.75 1.22
C PHE A 72 0.51 11.42 -0.11
N TYR A 73 0.79 10.16 -0.39
CA TYR A 73 1.41 9.74 -1.64
C TYR A 73 0.52 9.93 -2.86
N VAL A 74 -0.77 9.63 -2.75
CA VAL A 74 -1.70 9.86 -3.85
C VAL A 74 -1.79 11.35 -4.16
N PHE A 75 -1.86 12.23 -3.14
CA PHE A 75 -1.85 13.67 -3.36
C PHE A 75 -0.55 14.19 -3.96
N LEU A 76 0.60 13.70 -3.48
CA LEU A 76 1.91 14.03 -4.01
C LEU A 76 2.03 13.61 -5.49
N PHE A 77 1.56 12.40 -5.82
CA PHE A 77 1.50 11.89 -7.19
C PHE A 77 0.59 12.76 -8.07
N LEU A 78 -0.60 13.11 -7.59
CA LEU A 78 -1.55 13.97 -8.34
C LEU A 78 -1.00 15.37 -8.57
N TYR A 79 -0.16 15.90 -7.67
CA TYR A 79 0.47 17.20 -7.80
C TYR A 79 1.60 17.20 -8.85
N LEU A 80 2.35 16.10 -8.96
CA LEU A 80 3.56 16.00 -9.77
C LEU A 80 3.39 15.24 -11.10
N SER A 81 2.25 14.56 -11.30
CA SER A 81 1.99 13.75 -12.50
C SER A 81 1.44 14.57 -13.67
N ASP A 82 1.70 14.08 -14.88
CA ASP A 82 1.11 14.60 -16.12
C ASP A 82 -0.42 14.45 -16.12
N ALA A 83 -1.10 15.34 -16.85
CA ALA A 83 -2.57 15.44 -16.84
C ALA A 83 -3.30 14.12 -17.15
N HIS A 84 -2.70 13.26 -17.99
CA HIS A 84 -3.25 11.95 -18.34
C HIS A 84 -3.22 10.96 -17.16
N ASP A 85 -2.09 10.86 -16.46
CA ASP A 85 -1.92 9.95 -15.32
C ASP A 85 -2.62 10.46 -14.08
N ARG A 86 -2.72 11.77 -13.93
CA ARG A 86 -3.51 12.42 -12.89
C ARG A 86 -4.99 12.01 -12.96
N ARG A 87 -5.60 12.00 -14.16
CA ARG A 87 -7.02 11.60 -14.32
C ARG A 87 -7.24 10.13 -14.00
N ARG A 88 -6.33 9.24 -14.43
CA ARG A 88 -6.39 7.82 -14.11
C ARG A 88 -6.26 7.57 -12.61
N THR A 89 -5.29 8.23 -11.97
CA THR A 89 -5.07 8.13 -10.51
C THR A 89 -6.26 8.63 -9.72
N TYR A 90 -6.85 9.76 -10.14
CA TYR A 90 -8.05 10.30 -9.51
C TYR A 90 -9.24 9.34 -9.61
N LEU A 91 -9.48 8.76 -10.80
CA LEU A 91 -10.52 7.75 -11.00
C LEU A 91 -10.28 6.51 -10.14
N LEU A 92 -9.06 5.97 -10.13
CA LEU A 92 -8.73 4.81 -9.30
C LEU A 92 -8.93 5.12 -7.82
N PHE A 93 -8.42 6.25 -7.33
CA PHE A 93 -8.54 6.62 -5.92
C PHE A 93 -10.00 6.80 -5.49
N TYR A 94 -10.83 7.51 -6.27
CA TYR A 94 -12.23 7.71 -5.92
C TYR A 94 -13.10 6.48 -6.15
N VAL A 95 -12.89 5.75 -7.25
CA VAL A 95 -13.70 4.58 -7.57
C VAL A 95 -13.28 3.42 -6.68
N LEU A 96 -12.02 2.99 -6.68
CA LEU A 96 -11.56 1.90 -5.80
C LEU A 96 -11.59 2.31 -4.33
N GLY A 97 -11.17 3.52 -3.97
CA GLY A 97 -11.29 3.97 -2.58
C GLY A 97 -12.75 4.10 -2.18
N GLY A 98 -13.50 5.00 -2.82
CA GLY A 98 -14.88 5.29 -2.43
C GLY A 98 -15.80 4.06 -2.43
N THR A 99 -15.82 3.28 -3.52
CA THR A 99 -16.71 2.11 -3.59
C THR A 99 -16.30 1.00 -2.64
N LEU A 100 -15.00 0.68 -2.56
CA LEU A 100 -14.55 -0.46 -1.78
C LEU A 100 -14.67 -0.18 -0.27
N PHE A 101 -14.39 1.04 0.17
CA PHE A 101 -14.64 1.45 1.56
C PHE A 101 -16.14 1.55 1.88
N PHE A 102 -16.97 2.02 0.94
CA PHE A 102 -18.43 2.02 1.13
C PHE A 102 -18.98 0.60 1.27
N PHE A 103 -18.64 -0.30 0.35
CA PHE A 103 -19.06 -1.69 0.43
C PHE A 103 -18.52 -2.36 1.69
N ALA A 104 -17.24 -2.16 2.02
CA ALA A 104 -16.64 -2.76 3.20
C ALA A 104 -17.30 -2.27 4.51
N SER A 105 -17.58 -0.97 4.64
CA SER A 105 -18.27 -0.42 5.83
C SER A 105 -19.72 -0.89 5.94
N VAL A 106 -20.48 -0.92 4.83
CA VAL A 106 -21.83 -1.50 4.79
C VAL A 106 -21.79 -2.98 5.16
N PHE A 107 -20.79 -3.72 4.67
CA PHE A 107 -20.64 -5.14 4.97
C PHE A 107 -20.33 -5.40 6.46
N VAL A 108 -19.49 -4.56 7.09
CA VAL A 108 -19.24 -4.63 8.55
C VAL A 108 -20.51 -4.37 9.34
N TYR A 109 -21.28 -3.35 8.94
CA TYR A 109 -22.53 -3.01 9.59
C TYR A 109 -23.56 -4.16 9.51
N ILE A 110 -23.62 -4.87 8.37
CA ILE A 110 -24.62 -5.92 8.14
C ILE A 110 -24.21 -7.27 8.75
N PHE A 111 -22.96 -7.69 8.55
CA PHE A 111 -22.56 -9.08 8.82
C PHE A 111 -21.84 -9.26 10.16
N THR A 112 -21.25 -8.21 10.73
CA THR A 112 -20.53 -8.21 12.02
C THR A 112 -19.68 -9.47 12.27
N SER A 113 -19.10 -10.02 11.20
CA SER A 113 -18.41 -11.31 11.24
C SER A 113 -16.95 -11.06 10.90
N GLU A 114 -16.10 -11.14 11.92
CA GLU A 114 -14.65 -10.95 11.81
C GLU A 114 -14.02 -11.89 10.79
N SER A 115 -14.49 -13.13 10.69
CA SER A 115 -13.91 -14.13 9.78
C SER A 115 -14.04 -13.74 8.31
N ILE A 116 -15.21 -13.26 7.89
CA ILE A 116 -15.45 -12.84 6.50
C ILE A 116 -14.57 -11.63 6.16
N TYR A 117 -14.41 -10.72 7.11
CA TYR A 117 -13.62 -9.53 6.90
C TYR A 117 -12.11 -9.82 6.86
N GLY A 118 -11.64 -10.74 7.72
CA GLY A 118 -10.27 -11.26 7.66
C GLY A 118 -9.96 -11.92 6.32
N HIS A 119 -10.92 -12.65 5.73
CA HIS A 119 -10.77 -13.21 4.38
C HIS A 119 -10.68 -12.14 3.31
N LEU A 120 -11.48 -11.06 3.40
CA LEU A 120 -11.42 -9.94 2.46
C LEU A 120 -10.07 -9.20 2.53
N CYS A 121 -9.61 -8.88 3.74
CA CYS A 121 -8.30 -8.28 3.99
C CYS A 121 -7.17 -9.17 3.43
N SER A 122 -7.27 -10.48 3.64
CA SER A 122 -6.29 -11.46 3.13
C SER A 122 -6.29 -11.52 1.60
N ALA A 123 -7.47 -11.53 0.96
CA ALA A 123 -7.58 -11.55 -0.50
C ALA A 123 -6.94 -10.31 -1.14
N VAL A 124 -7.20 -9.11 -0.59
CA VAL A 124 -6.57 -7.88 -1.07
C VAL A 124 -5.06 -7.88 -0.81
N SER A 125 -4.63 -8.40 0.35
CA SER A 125 -3.21 -8.54 0.68
C SER A 125 -2.48 -9.45 -0.32
N ILE A 126 -3.10 -10.56 -0.74
CA ILE A 126 -2.58 -11.47 -1.77
C ILE A 126 -2.44 -10.74 -3.11
N VAL A 127 -3.45 -9.98 -3.53
CA VAL A 127 -3.38 -9.19 -4.77
C VAL A 127 -2.24 -8.17 -4.68
N THR A 128 -2.07 -7.49 -3.55
CA THR A 128 -0.95 -6.56 -3.37
C THR A 128 0.42 -7.25 -3.36
N ALA A 129 0.48 -8.51 -2.92
CA ALA A 129 1.70 -9.31 -2.99
C ALA A 129 2.08 -9.70 -4.43
N LEU A 130 1.19 -9.55 -5.43
CA LEU A 130 1.53 -9.79 -6.84
C LEU A 130 2.39 -8.67 -7.44
N PHE A 131 2.35 -7.45 -6.90
CA PHE A 131 3.17 -6.33 -7.39
C PHE A 131 4.68 -6.59 -7.39
N PRO A 132 5.31 -7.10 -6.30
CA PRO A 132 6.73 -7.44 -6.35
C PRO A 132 7.04 -8.54 -7.37
N PHE A 133 6.16 -9.52 -7.58
CA PHE A 133 6.34 -10.53 -8.64
C PHE A 133 6.27 -9.91 -10.04
N TRP A 134 5.36 -8.97 -10.26
CA TRP A 134 5.26 -8.23 -11.52
C TRP A 134 6.54 -7.40 -11.79
N ASN A 135 7.06 -6.74 -10.75
CA ASN A 135 8.31 -6.00 -10.86
C ASN A 135 9.50 -6.92 -11.13
N MET A 136 9.60 -8.06 -10.45
CA MET A 136 10.63 -9.08 -10.72
C MET A 136 10.55 -9.59 -12.16
N TRP A 137 9.34 -9.89 -12.65
CA TRP A 137 9.12 -10.30 -14.03
C TRP A 137 9.60 -9.23 -15.02
N THR A 138 9.30 -7.96 -14.73
CA THR A 138 9.74 -6.81 -15.55
C THR A 138 11.26 -6.68 -15.57
N VAL A 139 11.94 -6.87 -14.43
CA VAL A 139 13.41 -6.87 -14.35
C VAL A 139 14.00 -7.99 -15.20
N ILE A 140 13.42 -9.20 -15.17
CA ILE A 140 13.88 -10.33 -15.98
C ILE A 140 13.74 -10.03 -17.47
N GLN A 141 12.59 -9.47 -17.89
CA GLN A 141 12.34 -9.16 -19.29
C GLN A 141 13.22 -8.00 -19.80
N THR A 142 13.36 -6.94 -19.01
CA THR A 142 14.10 -5.72 -19.40
C THR A 142 15.60 -5.82 -19.13
N ARG A 143 16.04 -6.85 -18.41
CA ARG A 143 17.41 -7.01 -17.90
C ARG A 143 17.94 -5.76 -17.17
N SER A 144 17.05 -4.99 -16.56
CA SER A 144 17.35 -3.74 -15.88
C SER A 144 16.73 -3.74 -14.49
N MET A 145 17.51 -3.34 -13.48
CA MET A 145 17.03 -3.19 -12.09
C MET A 145 16.35 -1.83 -11.84
N ALA A 146 16.14 -1.02 -12.88
CA ALA A 146 15.57 0.32 -12.73
C ALA A 146 14.18 0.33 -12.07
N THR A 147 13.38 -0.73 -12.23
CA THR A 147 12.04 -0.87 -11.64
C THR A 147 12.04 -1.51 -10.25
N MET A 148 13.20 -2.02 -9.79
CA MET A 148 13.38 -2.61 -8.47
C MET A 148 14.70 -2.09 -7.90
N PRO A 149 14.73 -0.85 -7.38
CA PRO A 149 15.89 -0.38 -6.64
C PRO A 149 16.15 -1.37 -5.51
N ALA A 150 17.42 -1.79 -5.36
CA ALA A 150 17.80 -2.82 -4.41
C ALA A 150 17.11 -2.56 -3.06
N PRO A 151 16.26 -3.48 -2.58
CA PRO A 151 15.62 -3.28 -1.29
C PRO A 151 16.71 -3.16 -0.22
N ILE A 152 16.36 -2.41 0.80
CA ILE A 152 16.93 -2.41 2.15
C ILE A 152 16.72 -3.83 2.74
N ILE A 153 17.25 -4.86 2.08
CA ILE A 153 17.56 -6.14 2.68
C ILE A 153 18.87 -5.84 3.40
N PRO A 154 18.88 -5.88 4.74
CA PRO A 154 20.04 -5.47 5.49
C PRO A 154 21.19 -6.39 5.09
N ALA A 155 22.33 -5.81 4.70
CA ALA A 155 23.66 -6.23 5.12
C ALA A 155 23.83 -7.72 5.50
N LEU A 156 23.46 -8.64 4.61
CA LEU A 156 23.62 -10.09 4.76
C LEU A 156 24.43 -10.72 3.62
N SER A 157 25.13 -9.88 2.86
CA SER A 157 26.15 -10.30 1.89
C SER A 157 27.57 -9.91 2.31
N HIS A 158 27.80 -9.68 3.60
CA HIS A 158 29.13 -9.59 4.19
C HIS A 158 29.24 -10.54 5.37
#